data_AF-A0A921Z2V9-F1
#
_entry.id   AF-A0A921Z2V9-F1
#
_cell.length_a   1.000
_cell.length_b   1.000
_cell.length_c   1.000
_cell.angle_alpha   90.00
_cell.angle_beta   90.00
_cell.angle_gamma   90.00
#
_symmetry.space_group_name_H-M   'P 1'
#
loop_
_entity.id
_entity.type
_entity.pdbx_description
1 polymer ?
#
loop_
_entity_poly.entity_id
_entity_poly.type
_entity_poly.pdbx_seq_one_letter_code
_entity_poly.pdbx_strand_id
1 'polypeptide(L)'
;MLSMLHNDMEDDAERRGFYEVAYGEQLTFHEGEVTSTNNQRRFAKAQHLASVTVIFLYTSTILTSIYLMCCISLLHGAVKYKREYVLPWIMAACVGVVLLIVAIIVGDGYPCVVNLFGGHNLYHFGCALFVLTFIYAICAVSSFALETGARCGRRRSGEERGERLLLLDHAAHSSLLSAAQLNKLSHGTRTQFV
;
A
#
# COMPACT_ATOMS: atom_id res chain seq x y z
N MET A 1 -45.45 -37.97 -0.44
CA MET A 1 -44.37 -36.98 -0.72
C MET A 1 -44.70 -35.59 -0.21
N LEU A 2 -45.92 -35.07 -0.40
CA LEU A 2 -46.34 -33.77 0.17
C LEU A 2 -46.39 -33.73 1.71
N SER A 3 -46.68 -34.85 2.38
CA SER A 3 -46.68 -34.93 3.85
C SER A 3 -45.28 -34.92 4.48
N MET A 4 -44.26 -35.32 3.72
CA MET A 4 -42.87 -35.32 4.21
C MET A 4 -42.25 -33.93 4.17
N LEU A 5 -42.67 -33.10 3.21
CA LEU A 5 -42.24 -31.70 3.09
C LEU A 5 -42.91 -30.77 4.10
N HIS A 6 -44.08 -31.16 4.62
CA HIS A 6 -44.78 -30.40 5.66
C HIS A 6 -44.13 -30.60 7.03
N ASN A 7 -43.77 -31.85 7.36
CA ASN A 7 -43.09 -32.17 8.62
C ASN A 7 -41.69 -31.54 8.72
N ASP A 8 -40.95 -31.45 7.62
CA ASP A 8 -39.62 -30.80 7.60
C ASP A 8 -39.72 -29.28 7.81
N MET A 9 -40.84 -28.67 7.39
CA MET A 9 -41.09 -27.23 7.59
C MET A 9 -41.56 -26.92 9.03
N GLU A 10 -42.18 -27.90 9.70
CA GLU A 10 -42.65 -27.81 11.08
C GLU A 10 -41.50 -28.01 12.08
N ASP A 11 -40.58 -28.94 11.79
CA ASP A 11 -39.34 -29.14 12.57
C ASP A 11 -38.39 -27.93 12.48
N ASP A 12 -38.30 -27.25 11.32
CA ASP A 12 -37.51 -26.02 11.18
C ASP A 12 -38.15 -24.81 11.88
N ALA A 13 -39.47 -24.83 12.10
CA ALA A 13 -40.20 -23.82 12.88
C ALA A 13 -40.02 -24.03 14.39
N GLU A 14 -40.06 -25.28 14.88
CA GLU A 14 -39.74 -25.63 16.27
C GLU A 14 -38.29 -25.27 16.64
N ARG A 15 -37.35 -25.45 15.70
CA ARG A 15 -35.94 -25.09 15.89
C ARG A 15 -35.68 -23.58 15.94
N ARG A 16 -36.63 -22.76 15.49
CA ARG A 16 -36.58 -21.28 15.53
C ARG A 16 -37.38 -20.66 16.67
N GLY A 17 -37.98 -21.47 17.55
CA GLY A 17 -38.51 -21.01 18.83
C GLY A 17 -39.60 -19.94 18.70
N PHE A 18 -40.55 -20.13 17.79
CA PHE A 18 -41.78 -19.34 17.73
C PHE A 18 -42.95 -20.23 18.11
N TYR A 19 -43.47 -20.05 19.32
CA TYR A 19 -44.81 -20.50 19.69
C TYR A 19 -45.58 -19.29 20.21
N GLU A 20 -46.49 -18.76 19.38
CA GLU A 20 -47.59 -17.96 19.90
C GLU A 20 -48.56 -18.92 20.61
N VAL A 21 -48.42 -19.04 21.93
CA VAL A 21 -49.39 -19.75 22.77
C VAL A 21 -50.53 -18.80 23.10
N ALA A 22 -51.59 -18.83 22.30
CA ALA A 22 -52.84 -18.15 22.62
C ALA A 22 -53.68 -19.03 23.56
N TYR A 23 -53.55 -18.82 24.88
CA TYR A 23 -54.58 -19.20 25.85
C TYR A 23 -55.16 -17.93 26.48
N GLY A 24 -56.48 -17.96 26.65
CA GLY A 24 -57.38 -16.86 27.00
C GLY A 24 -56.85 -15.75 27.92
N GLU A 25 -57.22 -14.52 27.56
CA GLU A 25 -57.52 -13.33 28.38
C GLU A 25 -56.68 -13.00 29.63
N GLN A 26 -55.44 -13.47 29.71
CA GLN A 26 -54.48 -12.96 30.70
C GLN A 26 -53.06 -12.96 30.12
N LEU A 27 -52.65 -11.80 29.59
CA LEU A 27 -51.30 -11.51 29.11
C LEU A 27 -50.34 -11.45 30.32
N THR A 28 -49.94 -12.60 30.83
CA THR A 28 -48.72 -12.71 31.64
C THR A 28 -47.56 -12.92 30.69
N PHE A 29 -46.87 -11.83 30.34
CA PHE A 29 -45.60 -11.88 29.60
C PHE A 29 -44.62 -12.80 30.35
N HIS A 30 -44.29 -13.95 29.76
CA HIS A 30 -43.21 -14.81 30.25
C HIS A 30 -41.88 -14.07 30.08
N GLU A 31 -41.33 -13.58 31.20
CA GLU A 31 -40.03 -12.88 31.28
C GLU A 31 -38.88 -13.70 30.67
N GLY A 32 -39.03 -15.03 30.57
CA GLY A 32 -38.10 -15.97 29.92
C GLY A 32 -37.98 -15.84 28.39
N GLU A 33 -39.04 -15.43 27.69
CA GLU A 33 -39.05 -15.36 26.22
C GLU A 33 -38.40 -14.04 25.73
N VAL A 34 -38.63 -12.96 26.47
CA VAL A 34 -38.00 -11.65 26.24
C VAL A 34 -36.50 -11.70 26.61
N THR A 35 -36.12 -12.48 27.63
CA THR A 35 -34.71 -12.68 27.98
C THR A 35 -33.99 -13.61 26.99
N SER A 36 -34.64 -14.65 26.48
CA SER A 36 -34.09 -15.53 25.43
C SER A 36 -33.82 -14.76 24.12
N THR A 37 -34.79 -13.98 23.66
CA THR A 37 -34.64 -13.13 22.46
C THR A 37 -33.60 -12.02 22.64
N ASN A 38 -33.49 -11.42 23.83
CA ASN A 38 -32.45 -10.42 24.14
C ASN A 38 -31.05 -11.06 24.20
N ASN A 39 -30.92 -12.24 24.82
CA ASN A 39 -29.66 -12.98 24.88
C ASN A 39 -29.22 -13.44 23.49
N GLN A 40 -30.13 -13.91 22.64
CA GLN A 40 -29.84 -14.28 21.26
C GLN A 40 -29.44 -13.07 20.41
N ARG A 41 -30.09 -11.91 20.62
CA ARG A 41 -29.69 -10.64 19.98
C ARG A 41 -28.33 -10.15 20.45
N ARG A 42 -27.98 -10.36 21.73
CA ARG A 42 -26.65 -10.08 22.28
C ARG A 42 -25.60 -11.04 21.73
N PHE A 43 -25.89 -12.33 21.62
CA PHE A 43 -25.01 -13.31 20.99
C PHE A 43 -24.79 -13.00 19.51
N ALA A 44 -25.84 -12.66 18.75
CA ALA A 44 -25.70 -12.27 17.35
C ALA A 44 -24.85 -10.99 17.19
N LYS A 45 -25.04 -9.99 18.05
CA LYS A 45 -24.20 -8.78 18.08
C LYS A 45 -22.75 -9.11 18.45
N ALA A 46 -22.53 -9.97 19.45
CA ALA A 46 -21.20 -10.37 19.89
C ALA A 46 -20.47 -11.19 18.82
N GLN A 47 -21.17 -12.11 18.15
CA GLN A 47 -20.64 -12.90 17.04
C GLN A 47 -20.32 -12.00 15.84
N HIS A 48 -21.18 -11.04 15.51
CA HIS A 48 -20.89 -10.06 14.48
C HIS A 48 -19.64 -9.24 14.85
N LEU A 49 -19.56 -8.73 16.08
CA LEU A 49 -18.38 -7.99 16.55
C LEU A 49 -17.11 -8.85 16.47
N ALA A 50 -17.17 -10.11 16.90
CA ALA A 50 -16.05 -11.05 16.85
C ALA A 50 -15.62 -11.35 15.40
N SER A 51 -16.57 -11.50 14.47
CA SER A 51 -16.23 -11.70 13.06
C SER A 51 -15.54 -10.47 12.46
N VAL A 52 -16.01 -9.26 12.80
CA VAL A 52 -15.42 -8.01 12.34
C VAL A 52 -14.01 -7.83 12.92
N THR A 53 -13.80 -8.14 14.20
CA THR A 53 -12.47 -8.03 14.81
C THR A 53 -11.49 -9.03 14.20
N VAL A 54 -11.92 -10.25 13.92
CA VAL A 54 -11.08 -11.25 13.24
C VAL A 54 -10.67 -10.78 11.85
N ILE A 55 -11.62 -10.27 11.05
CA ILE A 55 -11.31 -9.71 9.72
C ILE A 55 -10.33 -8.53 9.84
N PHE A 56 -10.53 -7.65 10.81
CA PHE A 56 -9.62 -6.52 11.05
C PHE A 56 -8.22 -6.98 11.48
N LEU A 57 -8.11 -7.98 12.34
CA LEU A 57 -6.82 -8.53 12.77
C LEU A 57 -6.06 -9.18 11.62
N TYR A 58 -6.75 -9.96 10.76
CA TYR A 58 -6.11 -10.53 9.57
C TYR A 58 -5.65 -9.47 8.59
N THR A 59 -6.51 -8.50 8.26
CA THR A 59 -6.17 -7.43 7.31
C THR A 59 -5.03 -6.55 7.84
N SER A 60 -5.06 -6.16 9.11
CA SER A 60 -3.98 -5.39 9.73
C SER A 60 -2.65 -6.16 9.78
N THR A 61 -2.69 -7.48 10.01
CA THR A 61 -1.49 -8.33 10.03
C THR A 61 -0.89 -8.48 8.63
N ILE A 62 -1.72 -8.67 7.61
CA ILE A 62 -1.28 -8.72 6.21
C ILE A 62 -0.65 -7.37 5.82
N LEU A 63 -1.31 -6.26 6.12
CA LEU A 63 -0.77 -4.91 5.86
C LEU A 63 0.57 -4.68 6.57
N THR A 64 0.68 -5.10 7.83
CA THR A 64 1.93 -4.99 8.61
C THR A 64 3.05 -5.82 7.98
N SER A 65 2.76 -7.04 7.52
CA SER A 65 3.74 -7.88 6.84
C SER A 65 4.23 -7.27 5.52
N ILE A 66 3.33 -6.69 4.73
CA ILE A 66 3.67 -5.99 3.48
C ILE A 66 4.55 -4.78 3.81
N TYR A 67 4.20 -4.01 4.84
CA TYR A 67 4.97 -2.84 5.27
C TYR A 67 6.38 -3.23 5.73
N LEU A 68 6.54 -4.32 6.48
CA LEU A 68 7.86 -4.84 6.87
C LEU A 68 8.71 -5.25 5.66
N MET A 69 8.12 -5.93 4.68
CA MET A 69 8.81 -6.29 3.43
C MET A 69 9.25 -5.04 2.65
N CYS A 70 8.41 -4.01 2.62
CA CYS A 70 8.78 -2.70 2.06
C CYS A 70 9.93 -2.04 2.84
N CYS A 71 9.93 -2.10 4.17
CA CYS A 71 11.00 -1.53 5.00
C CYS A 71 12.33 -2.24 4.78
N ILE A 72 12.32 -3.57 4.64
CA ILE A 72 13.52 -4.36 4.31
C ILE A 72 14.03 -3.96 2.91
N SER A 73 13.13 -3.76 1.95
CA SER A 73 13.47 -3.30 0.60
C SER A 73 14.09 -1.89 0.62
N LEU A 74 13.55 -0.98 1.44
CA LEU A 74 14.12 0.35 1.64
C LEU A 74 15.50 0.30 2.27
N LEU A 75 15.68 -0.51 3.31
CA LEU A 75 16.98 -0.66 3.98
C LEU A 75 18.02 -1.22 3.00
N HIS A 76 17.65 -2.21 2.20
CA HIS A 76 18.51 -2.77 1.16
C HIS A 76 18.84 -1.74 0.07
N GLY A 77 17.85 -0.96 -0.37
CA GLY A 77 18.02 0.15 -1.32
C GLY A 77 18.94 1.25 -0.78
N ALA A 78 18.84 1.56 0.52
CA ALA A 78 19.68 2.54 1.20
C ALA A 78 21.15 2.06 1.30
N VAL A 79 21.37 0.78 1.64
CA VAL A 79 22.72 0.20 1.73
C VAL A 79 23.38 0.05 0.37
N LYS A 80 22.64 -0.41 -0.66
CA LYS A 80 23.19 -0.66 -2.01
C LYS A 80 23.09 0.54 -2.95
N TYR A 81 22.57 1.68 -2.50
CA TYR A 81 22.34 2.89 -3.31
C TYR A 81 21.58 2.63 -4.63
N LYS A 82 20.67 1.65 -4.63
CA LYS A 82 19.86 1.30 -5.82
C LYS A 82 18.43 1.84 -5.66
N ARG A 83 18.07 2.80 -6.53
CA ARG A 83 16.76 3.50 -6.52
C ARG A 83 15.56 2.57 -6.72
N GLU A 84 15.74 1.48 -7.47
CA GLU A 84 14.66 0.54 -7.81
C GLU A 84 13.96 -0.04 -6.56
N TYR A 85 14.69 -0.21 -5.45
CA TYR A 85 14.17 -0.78 -4.22
C TYR A 85 13.55 0.26 -3.27
N VAL A 86 13.76 1.56 -3.51
CA VAL A 86 13.23 2.64 -2.67
C VAL A 86 11.81 3.06 -3.09
N LEU A 87 11.51 2.98 -4.40
CA LEU A 87 10.21 3.30 -4.97
C LEU A 87 9.02 2.51 -4.37
N PRO A 88 9.07 1.17 -4.22
CA PRO A 88 7.94 0.43 -3.67
C PRO A 88 7.60 0.84 -2.23
N TRP A 89 8.59 1.25 -1.44
CA TRP A 89 8.33 1.76 -0.09
C TRP A 89 7.64 3.12 -0.11
N ILE A 90 8.04 4.04 -0.99
CA ILE A 90 7.37 5.35 -1.11
C ILE A 90 5.90 5.16 -1.49
N MET A 91 5.61 4.27 -2.45
CA MET A 91 4.22 3.96 -2.85
C MET A 91 3.41 3.36 -1.69
N ALA A 92 3.99 2.40 -0.96
CA ALA A 92 3.34 1.80 0.20
C ALA A 92 3.10 2.83 1.33
N ALA A 93 4.06 3.73 1.57
CA ALA A 93 3.94 4.80 2.55
C ALA A 93 2.85 5.81 2.19
N CYS A 94 2.70 6.16 0.90
CA CYS A 94 1.61 7.01 0.43
C CYS A 94 0.23 6.37 0.70
N VAL A 95 0.07 5.07 0.40
CA VAL A 95 -1.16 4.34 0.73
C VAL A 95 -1.39 4.31 2.25
N GLY A 96 -0.33 4.11 3.03
CA GLY A 96 -0.38 4.15 4.49
C GLY A 96 -0.88 5.49 5.05
N VAL A 97 -0.46 6.62 4.48
CA VAL A 97 -0.95 7.95 4.88
C VAL A 97 -2.44 8.10 4.61
N VAL A 98 -2.92 7.64 3.46
CA VAL A 98 -4.35 7.69 3.14
C VAL A 98 -5.16 6.86 4.13
N LEU A 99 -4.71 5.64 4.42
CA LEU A 99 -5.36 4.78 5.42
C LEU A 99 -5.34 5.41 6.83
N LEU A 100 -4.24 6.07 7.19
CA LEU A 100 -4.12 6.77 8.46
C LEU A 100 -5.11 7.93 8.58
N ILE A 101 -5.25 8.74 7.52
CA ILE A 101 -6.22 9.85 7.50
C ILE A 101 -7.64 9.31 7.64
N VAL A 102 -7.98 8.24 6.92
CA VAL A 102 -9.29 7.59 7.04
C VAL A 102 -9.52 7.09 8.47
N ALA A 103 -8.52 6.47 9.10
CA ALA A 103 -8.61 5.99 10.47
C ALA A 103 -8.82 7.15 11.47
N ILE A 104 -8.18 8.30 11.26
CA ILE A 104 -8.38 9.50 12.10
C ILE A 104 -9.81 10.03 11.95
N ILE A 105 -10.33 10.15 10.72
CA ILE A 105 -11.70 10.63 10.46
C ILE A 105 -12.72 9.70 11.11
N VAL A 106 -12.54 8.39 10.97
CA VAL A 106 -13.42 7.39 11.60
C VAL A 106 -13.31 7.46 13.12
N GLY A 107 -12.10 7.64 13.66
CA GLY A 107 -11.84 7.74 15.10
C GLY A 107 -12.48 8.96 15.75
N ASP A 108 -12.52 10.10 15.06
CA ASP A 108 -13.15 11.33 15.53
C ASP A 108 -14.68 11.17 15.71
N GLY A 109 -15.30 10.28 14.92
CA GLY A 109 -16.71 9.91 15.06
C GLY A 109 -17.06 9.15 16.34
N TYR A 110 -16.06 8.64 17.09
CA TYR A 110 -16.28 7.86 18.31
C TYR A 110 -15.78 8.61 19.57
N PRO A 111 -16.68 9.16 20.40
CA PRO A 111 -16.29 9.96 21.56
C PRO A 111 -15.48 9.18 22.62
N CYS A 112 -15.61 7.85 22.67
CA CYS A 112 -14.76 7.00 23.52
C CYS A 112 -13.28 7.09 23.17
N VAL A 113 -12.94 7.17 21.88
CA VAL A 113 -11.55 7.23 21.41
C VAL A 113 -10.94 8.58 21.79
N VAL A 114 -11.70 9.66 21.57
CA VAL A 114 -11.30 11.03 21.91
C VAL A 114 -11.07 11.18 23.43
N ASN A 115 -11.92 10.57 24.25
CA ASN A 115 -11.80 10.65 25.70
C ASN A 115 -10.64 9.79 26.25
N LEU A 116 -10.30 8.68 25.58
CA LEU A 116 -9.15 7.83 25.92
C LEU A 116 -7.82 8.59 25.74
N PHE A 117 -7.75 9.48 24.76
CA PHE A 117 -6.58 10.30 24.46
C PHE A 117 -6.48 11.59 25.30
N GLY A 118 -7.24 11.72 26.39
CA GLY A 118 -7.16 12.88 27.28
C GLY A 118 -7.90 14.11 26.79
N GLY A 119 -8.83 13.95 25.83
CA GLY A 119 -9.72 14.98 25.35
C GLY A 119 -9.47 15.41 23.90
N HIS A 120 -10.42 16.17 23.35
CA HIS A 120 -10.49 16.52 21.93
C HIS A 120 -9.25 17.26 21.42
N ASN A 121 -8.74 18.23 22.18
CA ASN A 121 -7.56 19.00 21.78
C ASN A 121 -6.27 18.15 21.76
N LEU A 122 -6.10 17.24 22.73
CA LEU A 122 -4.92 16.39 22.81
C LEU A 122 -4.94 15.30 21.73
N TYR A 123 -6.13 14.77 21.42
CA TYR A 123 -6.34 13.85 20.31
C TYR A 123 -6.00 14.47 18.95
N HIS A 124 -6.51 15.67 18.65
CA HIS A 124 -6.20 16.35 17.39
C HIS A 124 -4.73 16.73 17.28
N PHE A 125 -4.11 17.21 18.37
CA PHE A 125 -2.70 17.53 18.40
C PHE A 125 -1.83 16.29 18.16
N GLY A 126 -2.15 15.17 18.82
CA GLY A 126 -1.46 13.89 18.62
C GLY A 126 -1.60 13.37 17.20
N CYS A 127 -2.81 13.41 16.64
CA CYS A 127 -3.06 13.00 15.25
C CYS A 127 -2.31 13.90 14.25
N ALA A 128 -2.30 15.21 14.46
CA ALA A 128 -1.59 16.16 13.61
C ALA A 128 -0.07 15.91 13.65
N LEU A 129 0.52 15.70 14.83
CA LEU A 129 1.93 15.35 14.96
C LEU A 129 2.24 14.00 14.29
N PHE A 130 1.35 13.01 14.43
CA PHE A 130 1.54 11.70 13.82
C PHE A 130 1.51 11.77 12.28
N VAL A 131 0.58 12.53 11.70
CA VAL A 131 0.54 12.78 10.26
C VAL A 131 1.79 13.56 9.81
N LEU A 132 2.18 14.60 10.55
CA LEU A 132 3.35 15.43 10.22
C LEU A 132 4.65 14.62 10.21
N THR A 133 4.85 13.76 11.22
CA THR A 133 6.03 12.88 11.30
C THR A 133 6.08 11.88 10.16
N PHE A 134 4.92 11.34 9.75
CA PHE A 134 4.83 10.43 8.61
C PHE A 134 5.13 11.12 7.29
N ILE A 135 4.60 12.33 7.08
CA ILE A 135 4.91 13.17 5.91
C ILE A 135 6.41 13.50 5.87
N TYR A 136 7.00 13.88 7.01
CA TYR A 136 8.43 14.15 7.12
C TYR A 136 9.27 12.93 6.72
N ALA A 137 8.91 11.73 7.18
CA ALA A 137 9.60 10.50 6.80
C ALA A 137 9.55 10.23 5.29
N ILE A 138 8.38 10.43 4.66
CA ILE A 138 8.23 10.31 3.20
C ILE A 138 9.11 11.32 2.48
N CYS A 139 9.11 12.59 2.93
CA CYS A 139 9.94 13.64 2.35
C CYS A 139 11.44 13.34 2.48
N ALA A 140 11.88 12.83 3.64
CA ALA A 140 13.28 12.48 3.88
C ALA A 140 13.74 11.35 2.93
N VAL A 141 12.95 10.27 2.83
CA VAL A 141 13.25 9.15 1.94
C VAL A 141 13.16 9.57 0.46
N SER A 142 12.20 10.41 0.11
CA SER A 142 12.06 10.93 -1.26
C SER A 142 13.26 11.81 -1.64
N SER A 143 13.75 12.63 -0.72
CA SER A 143 14.96 13.44 -0.92
C SER A 143 16.19 12.55 -1.15
N PHE A 144 16.33 11.49 -0.36
CA PHE A 144 17.38 10.48 -0.57
C PHE A 144 17.25 9.76 -1.94
N ALA A 145 16.03 9.41 -2.35
CA ALA A 145 15.76 8.79 -3.64
C ALA A 145 16.08 9.72 -4.84
N LEU A 146 15.81 11.02 -4.70
CA LEU A 146 16.13 12.03 -5.71
C LEU A 146 17.64 12.26 -5.80
N GLU A 147 18.34 12.34 -4.67
CA GLU A 147 19.79 12.56 -4.66
C GLU A 147 20.56 11.37 -5.25
N THR A 148 20.16 10.14 -4.90
CA THR A 148 20.72 8.92 -5.50
C THR A 148 20.41 8.81 -6.99
N GLY A 149 19.21 9.23 -7.41
CA GLY A 149 18.82 9.29 -8.82
C GLY A 149 19.63 10.31 -9.63
N ALA A 150 19.87 11.51 -9.08
CA ALA A 150 20.64 12.56 -9.74
C ALA A 150 22.10 12.15 -9.99
N ARG A 151 22.73 11.46 -9.02
CA ARG A 151 24.10 10.94 -9.18
C ARG A 151 24.19 9.86 -10.27
N CYS A 152 23.22 8.95 -10.34
CA CYS A 152 23.18 7.92 -11.39
C CYS A 152 22.91 8.51 -12.78
N GLY A 153 21.98 9.46 -12.90
CA GLY A 153 21.67 10.13 -14.16
C GLY A 153 22.85 10.93 -14.71
N ARG A 154 23.59 11.63 -13.82
CA ARG A 154 24.79 12.39 -14.19
C ARG A 154 25.93 11.48 -14.64
N ARG A 155 26.08 10.31 -14.01
CA ARG A 155 27.09 9.30 -14.38
C ARG A 155 26.79 8.69 -15.75
N ARG A 156 25.55 8.28 -15.99
CA ARG A 156 25.10 7.70 -17.27
C ARG A 156 25.20 8.70 -18.43
N SER A 157 24.82 9.95 -18.19
CA SER A 157 24.96 11.02 -19.20
C SER A 157 26.44 11.34 -19.51
N GLY A 158 27.33 11.27 -18.52
CA GLY A 158 28.77 11.42 -18.73
C GLY A 158 29.38 10.28 -19.55
N GLU A 159 28.92 9.05 -19.30
CA GLU A 159 29.36 7.85 -20.01
C GLU A 159 28.91 7.87 -21.47
N GLU A 160 27.63 8.15 -21.74
CA GLU A 160 27.11 8.30 -23.11
C GLU A 160 27.80 9.43 -23.88
N ARG A 161 28.15 10.52 -23.20
CA ARG A 161 28.89 11.63 -23.81
C ARG A 161 30.36 11.28 -24.07
N GLY A 162 30.99 10.51 -23.18
CA GLY A 162 32.34 10.00 -23.35
C GLY A 162 32.45 8.97 -24.48
N GLU A 163 31.50 8.04 -24.57
CA GLU A 163 31.42 7.07 -25.66
C GLU A 163 31.20 7.74 -27.02
N ARG A 164 30.34 8.76 -27.09
CA ARG A 164 30.15 9.56 -28.31
C ARG A 164 31.42 10.31 -28.72
N LEU A 165 32.21 10.81 -27.77
CA LEU A 165 33.48 11.48 -28.05
C LEU A 165 34.53 10.49 -28.58
N LEU A 166 34.61 9.28 -28.00
CA LEU A 166 35.51 8.21 -28.48
C LEU A 166 35.15 7.76 -29.90
N LEU A 167 33.85 7.62 -30.21
CA LEU A 167 33.41 7.29 -31.57
C LEU A 167 33.73 8.40 -32.57
N LEU A 168 33.61 9.67 -32.15
CA LEU A 168 33.97 10.82 -32.97
C LEU A 168 35.47 10.89 -33.26
N ASP A 169 36.31 10.61 -32.26
CA ASP A 169 37.76 10.58 -32.42
C ASP A 169 38.21 9.44 -33.35
N HIS A 170 37.59 8.26 -33.22
CA HIS A 170 37.85 7.13 -34.11
C HIS A 170 37.42 7.41 -35.55
N ALA A 171 36.29 8.10 -35.76
CA ALA A 171 35.82 8.53 -37.08
C ALA A 171 36.72 9.62 -37.70
N ALA A 172 37.25 10.53 -36.89
CA ALA A 172 38.18 11.57 -37.34
C ALA A 172 39.53 10.97 -37.77
N HIS A 173 40.08 10.04 -36.99
CA HIS A 173 41.32 9.35 -37.30
C HIS A 173 41.22 8.49 -38.58
N SER A 174 40.11 7.78 -38.76
CA SER A 174 39.86 7.00 -39.98
C SER A 174 39.66 7.88 -41.22
N SER A 175 39.00 9.04 -41.07
CA SER A 175 38.88 10.02 -42.16
C SER A 175 40.21 10.65 -42.56
N LEU A 176 41.07 10.99 -41.58
CA LEU A 176 42.42 11.52 -41.83
C LEU A 176 43.31 10.51 -42.56
N LEU A 177 43.26 9.24 -42.17
CA LEU A 177 43.99 8.17 -42.86
C LEU A 177 43.50 7.97 -44.30
N SER A 178 42.19 8.05 -44.53
CA SER A 178 41.61 7.96 -45.87
C SER A 178 42.04 9.16 -46.74
N ALA A 179 42.00 10.38 -46.21
CA ALA A 179 42.48 11.57 -46.91
C ALA A 179 43.99 11.54 -47.22
N ALA A 180 44.80 11.02 -46.30
CA ALA A 180 46.23 10.86 -46.51
C ALA A 180 46.57 9.82 -47.60
N GLN A 181 45.82 8.73 -47.69
CA GLN A 181 45.94 7.75 -48.77
C GLN A 181 45.58 8.36 -50.12
N LEU A 182 44.50 9.16 -50.17
CA LEU A 182 44.04 9.84 -51.38
C LEU A 182 45.05 10.89 -51.86
N ASN A 183 45.71 11.60 -50.94
CA ASN A 183 46.79 12.53 -51.28
C ASN A 183 48.05 11.82 -51.83
N LYS A 184 48.41 10.66 -51.26
CA LYS A 184 49.51 9.82 -51.78
C LYS A 184 49.23 9.34 -53.21
N LEU A 185 47.99 8.94 -53.51
CA LEU A 185 47.58 8.53 -54.85
C LEU A 185 47.65 9.69 -55.85
N SER A 186 47.16 10.88 -55.46
CA SER A 186 47.22 12.10 -56.28
C SER A 186 48.65 12.49 -56.66
N HIS A 187 49.59 12.45 -55.71
CA HIS A 187 50.99 12.79 -55.97
C HIS A 187 51.72 11.74 -56.82
N GLY A 188 51.38 10.45 -56.71
CA GLY A 188 51.95 9.38 -57.53
C GLY A 188 51.54 9.45 -59.01
N THR A 189 50.32 9.89 -59.30
CA THR A 189 49.87 10.09 -60.69
C THR A 189 50.49 11.31 -61.36
N ARG A 190 50.98 12.29 -60.60
CA ARG A 190 51.57 13.52 -61.16
C ARG A 190 53.01 13.34 -61.65
N THR A 191 53.69 12.26 -61.27
CA THR A 191 55.08 11.95 -61.68
C THR A 191 55.19 10.94 -62.82
N GLN A 192 54.08 10.41 -63.33
CA GLN A 192 54.06 9.52 -64.52
C GLN A 192 53.71 10.24 -65.83
N PHE A 193 53.42 11.54 -65.78
CA PHE A 193 53.15 12.38 -66.93
C PHE A 193 54.16 13.54 -67.04
N VAL A 194 55.45 13.23 -67.01
CA VAL A 194 56.53 14.06 -67.61
C VAL A 194 57.64 13.12 -68.06
#